data_AF-A0A0D0C0J3-F1
#
_entry.id   AF-A0A0D0C0J3-F1
#
_cell.length_a   1.000
_cell.length_b   1.000
_cell.length_c   1.000
_cell.angle_alpha   90.00
_cell.angle_beta   90.00
_cell.angle_gamma   90.00
#
_symmetry.space_group_name_H-M   'P 1'
#
loop_
_entity.id
_entity.type
_entity.pdbx_description
1 polymer ?
#
loop_
_entity_poly.entity_id
_entity_poly.type
_entity_poly.pdbx_seq_one_letter_code
_entity_poly.pdbx_strand_id
1 'polypeptide(L)'
;MSSAQLKRDTRTVDDILLEIISKSQQFASYSNKTASAPSPSQFQCSKTLPAVALPPPPAIMPALQKMRLRTEVAQEIGRLYDFRASELRQRTETALAHLFSDLAGSSHPRHPPSTSHQRIVNVFSHTYLRTLHTWINDVVVSVEKSAHLQPTTRRSNATFNHDYVPLLEHFFDENPFPSHADKVFLAKKSGMAYRQIHVWVSPG
;
A
#
# COMPACT_ATOMS: atom_id res chain seq x y z
N MET A 1 -2.13 19.03 -35.17
CA MET A 1 -2.62 19.19 -33.78
C MET A 1 -2.84 17.80 -33.23
N SER A 2 -2.01 17.37 -32.27
CA SER A 2 -1.84 15.96 -31.88
C SER A 2 -2.65 15.62 -30.62
N SER A 3 -3.67 14.79 -30.77
CA SER A 3 -4.58 14.32 -29.71
C SER A 3 -4.21 12.91 -29.26
N ALA A 4 -3.00 12.71 -28.70
CA ALA A 4 -2.54 11.37 -28.36
C ALA A 4 -1.65 11.30 -27.12
N GLN A 5 -1.98 11.93 -25.99
CA GLN A 5 -1.39 11.53 -24.70
C GLN A 5 -2.23 12.02 -23.51
N LEU A 6 -3.22 11.23 -23.12
CA LEU A 6 -3.75 11.29 -21.76
C LEU A 6 -4.22 9.90 -21.31
N LYS A 7 -3.28 8.94 -21.32
CA LYS A 7 -3.41 7.74 -20.47
C LYS A 7 -3.30 8.22 -19.02
N ARG A 8 -4.44 8.38 -18.35
CA ARG A 8 -4.48 8.72 -16.92
C ARG A 8 -4.18 7.45 -16.14
N ASP A 9 -2.97 7.39 -15.59
CA ASP A 9 -2.58 6.36 -14.62
C ASP A 9 -3.39 6.56 -13.34
N THR A 10 -4.48 5.82 -13.22
CA THR A 10 -5.23 5.69 -11.97
C THR A 10 -4.49 4.68 -11.12
N ARG A 11 -3.57 5.16 -10.27
CA ARG A 11 -2.95 4.32 -9.25
C ARG A 11 -4.03 3.73 -8.37
N THR A 12 -4.17 2.42 -8.42
CA THR A 12 -5.10 1.63 -7.62
C THR A 12 -4.61 1.54 -6.18
N VAL A 13 -5.49 1.14 -5.25
CA VAL A 13 -5.09 0.87 -3.87
C VAL A 13 -3.99 -0.20 -3.86
N ASP A 14 -4.11 -1.22 -4.70
CA ASP A 14 -3.11 -2.28 -4.85
C ASP A 14 -1.72 -1.75 -5.22
N ASP A 15 -1.63 -0.71 -6.06
CA ASP A 15 -0.34 -0.09 -6.41
C ASP A 15 0.33 0.57 -5.20
N ILE A 16 -0.47 1.20 -4.32
CA ILE A 16 0.03 1.80 -3.08
C ILE A 16 0.50 0.71 -2.11
N LEU A 17 -0.22 -0.42 -2.04
CA LEU A 17 0.15 -1.55 -1.20
C LEU A 17 1.45 -2.20 -1.67
N LEU A 18 1.61 -2.37 -2.99
CA LEU A 18 2.83 -2.89 -3.59
C LEU A 18 4.03 -1.95 -3.36
N GLU A 19 3.81 -0.64 -3.37
CA GLU A 19 4.86 0.34 -3.05
C GLU A 19 5.34 0.20 -1.60
N ILE A 20 4.41 0.03 -0.64
CA ILE A 20 4.75 -0.20 0.78
C ILE A 20 5.54 -1.51 0.95
N ILE A 21 5.09 -2.60 0.30
CA ILE A 21 5.76 -3.90 0.34
C ILE A 21 7.18 -3.79 -0.21
N SER A 22 7.35 -3.16 -1.37
CA SER A 22 8.66 -2.98 -2.02
C SER A 22 9.64 -2.20 -1.14
N LYS A 23 9.20 -1.07 -0.56
CA LYS A 23 10.03 -0.25 0.34
C LYS A 23 10.43 -1.03 1.60
N SER A 24 9.56 -1.87 2.15
CA SER A 24 9.87 -2.69 3.32
C SER A 24 10.94 -3.77 3.06
N GLN A 25 11.03 -4.27 1.83
CA GLN A 25 12.02 -5.27 1.43
C GLN A 25 13.40 -4.66 1.20
N GLN A 26 13.48 -3.46 0.63
CA GLN A 26 14.76 -2.75 0.47
C GLN A 26 15.48 -2.55 1.81
N PHE A 27 14.74 -2.32 2.89
CA PHE A 27 15.32 -2.15 4.22
C PHE A 27 16.00 -3.44 4.75
N ALA A 28 15.48 -4.62 4.39
CA ALA A 28 16.05 -5.90 4.79
C ALA A 28 17.43 -6.14 4.12
N SER A 29 17.62 -5.63 2.91
CA SER A 29 18.86 -5.80 2.13
C SER A 29 20.07 -5.11 2.78
N TYR A 30 19.86 -4.05 3.55
CA TYR A 30 20.95 -3.33 4.22
C TYR A 30 21.45 -4.04 5.49
N SER A 31 20.63 -4.90 6.11
CA SER A 31 20.98 -5.57 7.37
C SER A 31 21.77 -6.87 7.19
N ASN A 32 21.72 -7.50 6.01
CA ASN A 32 22.25 -8.86 5.82
C ASN A 32 23.70 -8.93 5.31
N LYS A 33 24.40 -7.80 5.16
CA LYS A 33 25.71 -7.77 4.49
C LYS A 33 26.92 -8.13 5.38
N THR A 34 26.71 -8.52 6.63
CA THR A 34 27.78 -8.87 7.58
C THR A 34 27.50 -10.21 8.25
N ALA A 35 27.68 -11.33 7.54
CA ALA A 35 27.70 -12.65 8.15
C ALA A 35 28.94 -13.42 7.65
N SER A 36 29.99 -13.44 8.47
CA SER A 36 31.08 -14.42 8.39
C SER A 36 30.77 -15.58 9.34
N ALA A 37 31.13 -16.79 8.90
CA ALA A 37 30.71 -18.07 9.46
C ALA A 37 31.04 -18.28 10.95
N PRO A 38 30.16 -18.96 11.73
CA PRO A 38 30.40 -19.24 13.14
C PRO A 38 31.12 -20.58 13.38
N SER A 39 32.13 -20.56 14.26
CA SER A 39 32.73 -21.74 14.88
C SER A 39 31.90 -22.22 16.09
N PRO A 40 31.75 -23.53 16.34
CA PRO A 40 30.99 -24.06 17.46
C PRO A 40 31.84 -24.13 18.75
N SER A 41 31.48 -23.36 19.78
CA SER A 41 31.96 -23.58 21.16
C SER A 41 30.86 -23.18 22.13
N GLN A 42 30.32 -24.17 22.84
CA GLN A 42 29.15 -24.07 23.71
C GLN A 42 29.57 -23.68 25.14
N PHE A 43 29.25 -22.46 25.57
CA PHE A 43 29.14 -22.10 26.98
C PHE A 43 27.80 -21.37 27.19
N GLN A 44 26.91 -21.96 28.00
CA GLN A 44 25.60 -21.41 28.32
C GLN A 44 25.73 -20.44 29.50
N CYS A 45 25.71 -19.14 29.23
CA CYS A 45 25.57 -18.10 30.26
C CYS A 45 24.16 -17.51 30.17
N SER A 46 23.28 -17.85 31.10
CA SER A 46 21.91 -17.38 31.20
C SER A 46 21.84 -15.96 31.81
N LYS A 47 22.51 -14.99 31.17
CA LYS A 47 22.25 -13.57 31.44
C LYS A 47 21.05 -13.14 30.63
N THR A 48 19.91 -12.97 31.29
CA THR A 48 18.70 -12.35 30.73
C THR A 48 19.07 -10.93 30.26
N LEU A 49 19.27 -10.78 28.95
CA LEU A 49 19.47 -9.48 28.33
C LEU A 49 18.24 -8.60 28.63
N PRO A 50 18.45 -7.30 28.97
CA PRO A 50 17.35 -6.38 29.15
C PRO A 50 16.52 -6.34 27.86
N ALA A 51 15.24 -6.66 27.96
CA ALA A 51 14.33 -6.66 26.83
C ALA A 51 14.21 -5.24 26.27
N VAL A 52 14.86 -4.99 25.13
CA VAL A 52 14.75 -3.71 24.43
C VAL A 52 13.41 -3.69 23.69
N ALA A 53 12.42 -3.06 24.30
CA ALA A 53 11.09 -2.89 23.71
C ALA A 53 11.00 -1.57 22.96
N LEU A 54 10.64 -1.63 21.67
CA LEU A 54 10.31 -0.42 20.91
C LEU A 54 8.94 0.13 21.31
N PRO A 55 8.71 1.44 21.16
CA PRO A 55 7.39 2.02 21.40
C PRO A 55 6.33 1.41 20.46
N PRO A 56 5.05 1.40 20.86
CA PRO A 56 3.97 0.96 19.97
C PRO A 56 3.87 1.88 18.74
N PRO A 57 3.41 1.35 17.59
CA PRO A 57 3.24 2.15 16.38
C PRO A 57 2.17 3.23 16.58
N PRO A 58 2.34 4.44 16.00
CA PRO A 58 1.33 5.49 16.06
C PRO A 58 0.09 5.08 15.27
N ALA A 59 -1.10 5.42 15.78
CA ALA A 59 -2.36 5.07 15.12
C ALA A 59 -2.56 5.89 13.83
N ILE A 60 -2.87 5.21 12.72
CA ILE A 60 -3.19 5.87 11.43
C ILE A 60 -4.64 6.36 11.34
N MET A 61 -5.56 5.76 12.11
CA MET A 61 -7.01 6.02 12.06
C MET A 61 -7.40 7.49 12.20
N PRO A 62 -6.82 8.30 13.13
CA PRO A 62 -7.17 9.71 13.24
C PRO A 62 -6.88 10.51 11.96
N ALA A 63 -5.81 10.17 11.23
CA ALA A 63 -5.47 10.81 9.96
C ALA A 63 -6.48 10.44 8.87
N LEU A 64 -6.88 9.17 8.79
CA LEU A 64 -7.88 8.68 7.83
C LEU A 64 -9.29 9.24 8.11
N GLN A 65 -9.64 9.44 9.38
CA GLN A 65 -10.91 10.05 9.76
C GLN A 65 -10.98 11.54 9.36
N LYS A 66 -9.88 12.28 9.52
CA LYS A 66 -9.78 13.68 9.07
C LYS A 66 -10.04 13.83 7.56
N MET A 67 -9.69 12.80 6.80
CA MET A 67 -9.87 12.70 5.35
C MET A 67 -11.30 12.40 4.89
N ARG A 68 -12.26 12.21 5.82
CA ARG A 68 -13.67 11.88 5.54
C ARG A 68 -13.83 10.65 4.64
N LEU A 69 -12.93 9.68 4.78
CA LEU A 69 -13.04 8.40 4.07
C LEU A 69 -14.26 7.62 4.56
N ARG A 70 -14.78 6.77 3.68
CA ARG A 70 -15.74 5.73 4.07
C ARG A 70 -15.11 4.86 5.14
N THR A 71 -15.89 4.54 6.18
CA THR A 71 -15.41 3.83 7.37
C THR A 71 -14.78 2.48 7.02
N GLU A 72 -15.33 1.78 6.04
CA GLU A 72 -14.85 0.46 5.60
C GLU A 72 -13.46 0.56 4.96
N VAL A 73 -13.24 1.56 4.11
CA VAL A 73 -11.95 1.81 3.45
C VAL A 73 -10.91 2.24 4.48
N ALA A 74 -11.28 3.14 5.40
CA ALA A 74 -10.39 3.58 6.46
C ALA A 74 -9.98 2.43 7.39
N GLN A 75 -10.92 1.54 7.75
CA GLN A 75 -10.65 0.36 8.56
C GLN A 75 -9.71 -0.62 7.87
N GLU A 76 -9.89 -0.89 6.57
CA GLU A 76 -9.01 -1.81 5.85
C GLU A 76 -7.58 -1.25 5.72
N ILE A 77 -7.44 0.04 5.41
CA ILE A 77 -6.13 0.72 5.41
C ILE A 77 -5.50 0.65 6.82
N GLY A 78 -6.30 0.90 7.86
CA GLY A 78 -5.86 0.82 9.26
C GLY A 78 -5.32 -0.56 9.62
N ARG A 79 -6.09 -1.62 9.34
CA ARG A 79 -5.72 -3.02 9.59
C ARG A 79 -4.41 -3.39 8.92
N LEU A 80 -4.25 -2.99 7.66
CA LEU A 80 -3.04 -3.30 6.91
C LEU A 80 -1.83 -2.52 7.41
N TYR A 81 -2.02 -1.25 7.77
CA TYR A 81 -0.99 -0.45 8.42
C TYR A 81 -0.53 -1.09 9.74
N ASP A 82 -1.47 -1.48 10.61
CA ASP A 82 -1.15 -2.09 11.91
C ASP A 82 -0.36 -3.40 11.74
N PHE A 83 -0.76 -4.22 10.75
CA PHE A 83 -0.03 -5.43 10.39
C PHE A 83 1.41 -5.12 9.98
N ARG A 84 1.61 -4.16 9.05
CA ARG A 84 2.96 -3.80 8.56
C ARG A 84 3.81 -3.10 9.61
N ALA A 85 3.21 -2.26 10.45
CA ALA A 85 3.89 -1.56 11.52
C ALA A 85 4.38 -2.53 12.61
N SER A 86 3.58 -3.57 12.90
CA SER A 86 3.95 -4.66 13.80
C SER A 86 5.10 -5.51 13.22
N GLU A 87 5.06 -5.82 11.92
CA GLU A 87 6.14 -6.52 11.23
C GLU A 87 7.45 -5.72 11.26
N LEU A 88 7.40 -4.42 10.97
CA LEU A 88 8.56 -3.52 11.05
C LEU A 88 9.13 -3.47 12.47
N ARG A 89 8.27 -3.38 13.48
CA ARG A 89 8.66 -3.39 14.89
C ARG A 89 9.42 -4.68 15.22
N GLN A 90 8.84 -5.84 14.92
CA GLN A 90 9.45 -7.14 15.18
C GLN A 90 10.83 -7.26 14.51
N ARG A 91 10.93 -6.87 13.23
CA ARG A 91 12.22 -6.90 12.51
C ARG A 91 13.28 -6.00 13.18
N THR A 92 12.86 -4.81 13.62
CA THR A 92 13.76 -3.84 14.27
C THR A 92 14.21 -4.35 15.64
N GLU A 93 13.32 -4.96 16.43
CA GLU A 93 13.64 -5.60 17.72
C GLU A 93 14.58 -6.80 17.54
N THR A 94 14.33 -7.66 16.54
CA THR A 94 15.23 -8.77 16.20
C THR A 94 16.61 -8.28 15.80
N ALA A 95 16.71 -7.25 14.95
CA ALA A 95 17.99 -6.67 14.55
C ALA A 95 18.76 -6.08 15.75
N LEU A 96 18.07 -5.39 16.67
CA LEU A 96 18.65 -4.90 17.91
C LEU A 96 19.18 -6.05 18.79
N ALA A 97 18.42 -7.14 18.93
CA ALA A 97 18.82 -8.30 19.72
C ALA A 97 20.08 -8.98 19.15
N HIS A 98 20.18 -9.10 17.83
CA HIS A 98 21.38 -9.60 17.16
C HIS A 98 22.59 -8.71 17.43
N LEU A 99 22.45 -7.40 17.24
CA LEU A 99 23.54 -6.45 17.50
C LEU A 99 24.04 -6.50 18.95
N PHE A 100 23.14 -6.61 19.93
CA PHE A 100 23.57 -6.75 21.33
C PHE A 100 24.25 -8.08 21.62
N SER A 101 23.84 -9.17 20.94
CA SER A 101 24.50 -10.47 21.07
C SER A 101 25.93 -10.43 20.49
N ASP A 102 26.12 -9.77 19.35
CA ASP A 102 27.43 -9.60 18.71
C ASP A 102 28.37 -8.71 19.53
N LEU A 103 27.83 -7.63 20.12
CA LEU A 103 28.58 -6.75 21.02
C LEU A 103 28.94 -7.44 22.34
N ALA A 104 28.09 -8.33 22.86
CA ALA A 104 28.39 -9.12 24.05
C ALA A 104 29.54 -10.12 23.82
N GLY A 105 29.69 -10.64 22.59
CA GLY A 105 30.79 -11.54 22.22
C GLY A 105 32.14 -10.85 22.01
N SER A 106 32.14 -9.55 21.70
CA SER A 106 33.34 -8.78 21.31
C SER A 106 33.83 -7.79 22.38
N SER A 107 33.13 -7.67 23.51
CA SER A 107 33.41 -6.63 24.50
C SER A 107 34.68 -6.94 25.31
N HIS A 108 35.74 -6.19 25.00
CA HIS A 108 36.92 -6.08 25.86
C HIS A 108 36.54 -5.29 27.14
N PRO A 109 36.96 -5.70 28.35
CA PRO A 109 36.42 -5.22 29.64
C PRO A 109 36.71 -3.75 30.01
N ARG A 110 37.13 -2.90 29.06
CA ARG A 110 37.65 -1.56 29.34
C ARG A 110 36.65 -0.40 29.27
N HIS A 111 35.42 -0.61 28.78
CA HIS A 111 34.45 0.48 28.67
C HIS A 111 33.11 0.18 29.36
N PRO A 112 32.50 1.17 30.06
CA PRO A 112 31.18 1.03 30.64
C PRO A 112 30.13 0.86 29.53
N PRO A 113 29.38 -0.25 29.51
CA PRO A 113 28.49 -0.63 28.40
C PRO A 113 27.23 0.23 28.24
N SER A 114 26.96 1.16 29.16
CA SER A 114 25.65 1.84 29.24
C SER A 114 25.43 2.91 28.15
N THR A 115 26.44 3.70 27.81
CA THR A 115 26.27 4.83 26.88
C THR A 115 26.20 4.42 25.41
N SER A 116 26.90 3.36 24.99
CA SER A 116 26.83 2.84 23.62
C SER A 116 25.50 2.16 23.34
N HIS A 117 25.01 1.33 24.28
CA HIS A 117 23.72 0.65 24.13
C HIS A 117 22.57 1.64 23.96
N GLN A 118 22.50 2.67 24.80
CA GLN A 118 21.43 3.67 24.72
C GLN A 118 21.45 4.43 23.38
N ARG A 119 22.65 4.75 22.85
CA ARG A 119 22.78 5.38 21.53
C ARG A 119 22.25 4.48 20.41
N ILE A 120 22.58 3.18 20.45
CA ILE A 120 22.08 2.21 19.46
C ILE A 120 20.55 2.13 19.52
N VAL A 121 19.97 1.95 20.71
CA VAL A 121 18.51 1.90 20.88
C VAL A 121 17.86 3.19 20.36
N ASN A 122 18.43 4.36 20.66
CA ASN A 122 17.90 5.64 20.22
C ASN A 122 17.91 5.77 18.68
N VAL A 123 18.99 5.36 18.02
CA VAL A 123 19.10 5.40 16.55
C VAL A 123 18.07 4.50 15.90
N PHE A 124 17.92 3.26 16.38
CA PHE A 124 16.92 2.32 15.87
C PHE A 124 15.50 2.81 16.12
N SER A 125 15.22 3.31 17.32
CA SER A 125 13.91 3.86 17.69
C SER A 125 13.53 5.06 16.82
N HIS A 126 14.48 5.98 16.60
CA HIS A 126 14.25 7.15 15.75
C HIS A 126 14.01 6.75 14.29
N THR A 127 14.77 5.78 13.78
CA THR A 127 14.62 5.28 12.41
C THR A 127 13.29 4.57 12.21
N TYR A 128 12.89 3.74 13.18
CA TYR A 128 11.58 3.09 13.24
C TYR A 128 10.43 4.09 13.19
N LEU A 129 10.43 5.09 14.08
CA LEU A 129 9.36 6.09 14.14
C LEU A 129 9.32 6.95 12.88
N ARG A 130 10.47 7.39 12.37
CA ARG A 130 10.55 8.16 11.10
C ARG A 130 9.94 7.37 9.93
N THR A 131 10.17 6.06 9.89
CA THR A 131 9.63 5.19 8.84
C THR A 131 8.11 5.13 8.91
N LEU A 132 7.55 4.93 10.12
CA LEU A 132 6.10 4.91 10.32
C LEU A 132 5.43 6.23 9.96
N HIS A 133 6.02 7.36 10.37
CA HIS A 133 5.54 8.68 9.96
C HIS A 133 5.55 8.87 8.44
N THR A 134 6.61 8.39 7.77
CA THR A 134 6.69 8.42 6.30
C THR A 134 5.57 7.59 5.68
N TRP A 135 5.30 6.38 6.18
CA TRP A 135 4.20 5.56 5.69
C TRP A 135 2.83 6.21 5.88
N ILE A 136 2.58 6.80 7.05
CA ILE A 136 1.33 7.53 7.30
C ILE A 136 1.17 8.68 6.30
N ASN A 137 2.22 9.48 6.09
CA ASN A 137 2.18 10.59 5.15
C ASN A 137 1.97 10.12 3.70
N ASP A 138 2.68 9.08 3.27
CA ASP A 138 2.55 8.50 1.93
C ASP A 138 1.11 8.01 1.67
N VAL A 139 0.50 7.35 2.66
CA VAL A 139 -0.90 6.91 2.59
C VAL A 139 -1.84 8.10 2.49
N VAL A 140 -1.69 9.11 3.35
CA VAL A 140 -2.54 10.31 3.34
C VAL A 140 -2.45 11.03 1.99
N VAL A 141 -1.24 11.29 1.49
CA VAL A 141 -1.01 11.95 0.20
C VAL A 141 -1.60 11.13 -0.96
N SER A 142 -1.47 9.81 -0.92
CA SER A 142 -2.01 8.94 -1.97
C SER A 142 -3.54 8.93 -1.96
N VAL A 143 -4.15 8.91 -0.77
CA VAL A 143 -5.59 9.04 -0.61
C VAL A 143 -6.09 10.41 -1.08
N GLU A 144 -5.42 11.51 -0.72
CA GLU A 144 -5.77 12.86 -1.18
C GLU A 144 -5.77 12.95 -2.71
N LYS A 145 -4.73 12.39 -3.34
CA LYS A 145 -4.63 12.33 -4.80
C LYS A 145 -5.76 11.52 -5.41
N SER A 146 -6.05 10.33 -4.88
CA SER A 146 -7.15 9.49 -5.38
C SER A 146 -8.52 10.13 -5.15
N ALA A 147 -8.71 10.87 -4.06
CA ALA A 147 -9.95 11.61 -3.79
C ALA A 147 -10.15 12.77 -4.77
N HIS A 148 -9.09 13.47 -5.16
CA HIS A 148 -9.15 14.51 -6.20
C HIS A 148 -9.32 13.93 -7.61
N LEU A 149 -8.75 12.74 -7.85
CA LEU A 149 -8.79 12.08 -9.15
C LEU A 149 -10.06 11.29 -9.38
N GLN A 150 -10.82 10.92 -8.35
CA GLN A 150 -12.19 10.47 -8.56
C GLN A 150 -12.98 11.69 -9.05
N PRO A 151 -13.34 11.76 -10.35
CA PRO A 151 -14.45 12.61 -10.70
C PRO A 151 -15.58 12.04 -9.85
N THR A 152 -16.26 12.89 -9.08
CA THR A 152 -17.58 12.59 -8.56
C THR A 152 -18.26 11.69 -9.57
N THR A 153 -18.88 10.59 -9.16
CA THR A 153 -19.80 9.83 -9.99
C THR A 153 -21.01 10.70 -10.38
N ARG A 154 -20.81 11.93 -10.91
CA ARG A 154 -21.43 12.32 -12.17
C ARG A 154 -21.33 11.07 -13.03
N ARG A 155 -22.44 10.33 -13.07
CA ARG A 155 -22.86 9.54 -14.23
C ARG A 155 -22.17 10.20 -15.40
N SER A 156 -21.08 9.61 -15.89
CA SER A 156 -20.47 10.23 -17.04
C SER A 156 -21.60 10.22 -18.04
N ASN A 157 -21.99 11.41 -18.50
CA ASN A 157 -22.63 11.52 -19.79
C ASN A 157 -21.54 11.03 -20.75
N ALA A 158 -21.26 9.72 -20.75
CA ALA A 158 -20.33 9.09 -21.64
C ALA A 158 -20.87 9.50 -22.99
N THR A 159 -20.16 10.36 -23.68
CA THR A 159 -20.58 10.81 -25.01
C THR A 159 -20.84 9.55 -25.83
N PHE A 160 -21.93 9.51 -26.58
CA PHE A 160 -22.29 8.34 -27.36
C PHE A 160 -21.10 7.95 -28.24
N ASN A 161 -20.67 6.68 -28.15
CA ASN A 161 -19.45 6.23 -28.81
C ASN A 161 -19.76 5.89 -30.28
N HIS A 162 -19.59 6.87 -31.15
CA HIS A 162 -19.91 6.76 -32.58
C HIS A 162 -19.10 5.68 -33.31
N ASP A 163 -17.92 5.31 -32.81
CA ASP A 163 -17.08 4.27 -33.41
C ASP A 163 -17.74 2.88 -33.39
N TYR A 164 -18.71 2.67 -32.51
CA TYR A 164 -19.45 1.42 -32.37
C TYR A 164 -20.82 1.42 -33.05
N VAL A 165 -21.18 2.49 -33.77
CA VAL A 165 -22.44 2.55 -34.54
C VAL A 165 -22.55 1.41 -35.55
N PRO A 166 -21.53 1.07 -36.36
CA PRO A 166 -21.65 -0.02 -37.33
C PRO A 166 -21.92 -1.38 -36.69
N LEU A 167 -21.34 -1.62 -35.49
CA LEU A 167 -21.59 -2.84 -34.73
C LEU A 167 -23.04 -2.89 -34.22
N LEU A 168 -23.56 -1.76 -33.74
CA LEU A 168 -24.93 -1.65 -33.27
C LEU A 168 -25.90 -1.89 -34.43
N GLU A 169 -25.73 -1.19 -35.55
CA GLU A 169 -26.56 -1.35 -36.76
C GLU A 169 -26.61 -2.82 -37.21
N HIS A 170 -25.46 -3.48 -37.36
CA HIS A 170 -25.41 -4.90 -37.74
C HIS A 170 -26.13 -5.81 -36.73
N PHE A 171 -26.00 -5.54 -35.43
CA PHE A 171 -26.68 -6.34 -34.41
C PHE A 171 -28.21 -6.19 -34.48
N PHE A 172 -28.71 -4.99 -34.78
CA PHE A 172 -30.15 -4.75 -34.85
C PHE A 172 -30.78 -5.15 -36.18
N ASP A 173 -30.00 -5.21 -37.27
CA ASP A 173 -30.43 -5.83 -38.52
C ASP A 173 -30.73 -7.32 -38.31
N GLU A 174 -29.93 -8.02 -37.50
CA GLU A 174 -30.15 -9.43 -37.17
C GLU A 174 -31.19 -9.63 -36.05
N ASN A 175 -31.22 -8.75 -35.05
CA ASN A 175 -32.12 -8.83 -33.91
C ASN A 175 -32.76 -7.46 -33.59
N PRO A 176 -33.90 -7.12 -34.23
CA PRO A 176 -34.52 -5.81 -34.09
C PRO A 176 -35.11 -5.55 -32.69
N PHE A 177 -35.30 -6.60 -31.88
CA PHE A 177 -35.85 -6.50 -30.52
C PHE A 177 -34.88 -7.12 -29.50
N PRO A 178 -33.73 -6.46 -29.24
CA PRO A 178 -32.73 -6.96 -28.30
C PRO A 178 -33.32 -7.16 -26.89
N SER A 179 -32.99 -8.30 -26.27
CA SER A 179 -33.35 -8.55 -24.88
C SER A 179 -32.60 -7.62 -23.92
N HIS A 180 -33.00 -7.60 -22.64
CA HIS A 180 -32.25 -6.85 -21.63
C HIS A 180 -30.78 -7.31 -21.56
N ALA A 181 -30.53 -8.61 -21.67
CA ALA A 181 -29.19 -9.18 -21.65
C ALA A 181 -28.35 -8.71 -22.85
N ASP A 182 -28.94 -8.65 -24.05
CA ASP A 182 -28.27 -8.16 -25.26
C ASP A 182 -27.88 -6.68 -25.12
N LYS A 183 -28.79 -5.85 -24.60
CA LYS A 183 -28.52 -4.43 -24.35
C LYS A 183 -27.38 -4.24 -23.33
N VAL A 184 -27.31 -5.07 -22.28
CA VAL A 184 -26.19 -5.05 -21.31
C VAL A 184 -24.88 -5.50 -21.97
N PHE A 185 -24.93 -6.54 -22.80
CA PHE A 185 -23.77 -7.02 -23.54
C PHE A 185 -23.21 -5.94 -24.48
N LEU A 186 -24.07 -5.28 -25.26
CA LEU A 186 -23.69 -4.20 -26.17
C LEU A 186 -23.13 -2.98 -25.42
N ALA A 187 -23.73 -2.61 -24.28
CA ALA A 187 -23.22 -1.55 -23.42
C ALA A 187 -21.80 -1.86 -22.93
N LYS A 188 -21.56 -3.09 -22.47
CA LYS A 188 -20.24 -3.55 -22.03
C LYS A 188 -19.23 -3.59 -23.18
N LYS A 189 -19.65 -4.01 -24.38
CA LYS A 189 -18.79 -4.16 -25.57
C LYS A 189 -18.40 -2.80 -26.19
N SER A 190 -19.30 -1.82 -26.13
CA SER A 190 -19.10 -0.47 -26.68
C SER A 190 -18.56 0.56 -25.67
N GLY A 191 -18.48 0.19 -24.39
CA GLY A 191 -18.12 1.11 -23.31
C GLY A 191 -19.18 2.18 -23.03
N MET A 192 -20.42 1.96 -23.46
CA MET A 192 -21.54 2.89 -23.25
C MET A 192 -22.40 2.50 -22.05
N ALA A 193 -23.19 3.43 -21.54
CA ALA A 193 -24.16 3.11 -20.50
C ALA A 193 -25.37 2.37 -21.10
N TYR A 194 -25.95 1.43 -20.34
CA TYR A 194 -27.16 0.70 -20.73
C TYR A 194 -28.29 1.62 -21.23
N ARG A 195 -28.50 2.77 -20.55
CA ARG A 195 -29.53 3.74 -20.95
C ARG A 195 -29.31 4.32 -22.34
N GLN A 196 -28.06 4.50 -22.78
CA GLN A 196 -27.76 5.03 -24.10
C GLN A 196 -28.11 4.02 -25.19
N ILE A 197 -27.73 2.76 -24.99
CA ILE A 197 -28.15 1.66 -25.86
C ILE A 197 -29.68 1.55 -25.87
N HIS A 198 -30.32 1.62 -24.70
CA HIS A 198 -31.77 1.53 -24.58
C HIS A 198 -32.51 2.67 -25.32
N VAL A 199 -32.05 3.92 -25.18
CA VAL A 199 -32.66 5.06 -25.89
C VAL A 199 -32.49 4.93 -27.40
N TRP A 200 -31.34 4.43 -27.85
CA TRP A 200 -31.05 4.29 -29.27
C TRP A 200 -31.89 3.21 -29.96
N VAL A 201 -32.29 2.16 -29.23
CA VAL A 201 -33.07 1.02 -29.77
C VAL A 201 -34.57 1.11 -29.52
N SER A 202 -35.04 2.10 -28.77
CA SER A 202 -36.48 2.32 -28.56
C SER A 202 -36.98 3.25 -29.66
N PRO A 203 -37.78 2.75 -30.63
CA PRO A 203 -38.45 3.64 -31.58
C PRO A 203 -39.42 4.52 -30.77
N GLY A 204 -39.43 5.82 -31.08
CA GLY A 204 -40.48 6.73 -30.61
C GLY A 204 -41.81 6.44 -31.27
#